data_AF-A0AAX6DKM1-F1
#
_entry.id   AF-A0AAX6DKM1-F1
#
_cell.length_a   1.000
_cell.length_b   1.000
_cell.length_c   1.000
_cell.angle_alpha   90.00
_cell.angle_beta   90.00
_cell.angle_gamma   90.00
#
_symmetry.space_group_name_H-M   'P 1'
#
loop_
_entity.id
_entity.type
_entity.pdbx_description
1 polymer ?
#
loop_
_entity_poly.entity_id
_entity_poly.type
_entity_poly.pdbx_seq_one_letter_code
_entity_poly.pdbx_strand_id
1 'polypeptide(L)'
;MAATTILNFLFPPPPSLLVNAMSVISACSLALIGLSEALGRHLNYSKFWNVNPPTGSKGWWRGTTLSSRAGMLLLYAPAAAAAAASFFVPGAVIGARAQLLCAALAVHFFKRLFEVLFIHQYSGRMLLGSAIPITFSYTVSTVSMIYAQYLSRDMAEPAVNLEYAGIVLFLIGIAGNFYHHYLLSKLRQKGDKGYKIPRGGLFELVLCPHYLFEIIGFYGVAMIAQTIYSVSFALGTTFYLVGRSAATRKWYLSKFENFPREVKALVPYIF
;
A
#
# COMPACT_ATOMS: atom_id res chain seq x y z
N MET A 1 26.33 9.98 15.11
CA MET A 1 25.50 9.12 15.98
C MET A 1 24.31 8.54 15.23
N ALA A 2 23.37 9.33 14.69
CA ALA A 2 22.20 8.81 13.97
C ALA A 2 22.52 7.93 12.74
N ALA A 3 23.52 8.30 11.93
CA ALA A 3 23.94 7.49 10.78
C ALA A 3 24.46 6.10 11.20
N THR A 4 25.22 6.03 12.30
CA THR A 4 25.74 4.78 12.88
C THR A 4 24.60 3.91 13.41
N THR A 5 23.60 4.51 14.07
CA THR A 5 22.40 3.79 14.54
C THR A 5 21.58 3.21 13.39
N ILE A 6 21.41 3.97 12.30
CA ILE A 6 20.69 3.50 11.11
C ILE A 6 21.46 2.36 10.42
N LEU A 7 22.80 2.48 10.32
CA LEU A 7 23.66 1.44 9.76
C LEU A 7 23.68 0.16 10.60
N ASN A 8 23.46 0.24 11.90
CA ASN A 8 23.35 -0.94 12.77
C ASN A 8 22.00 -1.67 12.59
N PHE A 9 20.96 -0.94 12.20
CA PHE A 9 19.61 -1.46 11.98
C PHE A 9 19.44 -2.01 10.56
N LEU A 10 19.97 -1.31 9.54
CA LEU A 10 19.86 -1.75 8.16
C LEU A 10 21.01 -2.68 7.80
N PHE A 11 20.84 -3.44 6.72
CA PHE A 11 22.02 -3.90 5.98
C PHE A 11 22.90 -2.70 5.67
N PRO A 12 24.24 -2.87 5.69
CA PRO A 12 25.09 -1.85 5.11
C PRO A 12 24.59 -1.63 3.68
N PRO A 13 24.35 -0.38 3.25
CA PRO A 13 23.77 -0.14 1.94
C PRO A 13 24.75 -0.69 0.89
N PRO A 14 24.33 -1.61 0.01
CA PRO A 14 25.19 -2.00 -1.11
C PRO A 14 25.49 -0.76 -1.94
N PRO A 15 26.66 -0.67 -2.61
CA PRO A 15 27.03 0.48 -3.43
C PRO A 15 26.23 0.49 -4.75
N SER A 16 24.91 0.61 -4.65
CA SER A 16 23.98 0.63 -5.76
C SER A 16 23.32 2.00 -5.84
N LEU A 17 23.80 2.81 -6.78
CA LEU A 17 23.20 4.11 -7.10
C LEU A 17 21.70 3.96 -7.41
N LEU A 18 21.33 2.86 -8.08
CA LEU A 18 19.93 2.57 -8.43
C LEU A 18 19.06 2.41 -7.19
N VAL A 19 19.44 1.56 -6.23
CA VAL A 19 18.62 1.33 -5.02
C VAL A 19 18.49 2.61 -4.20
N ASN A 20 19.56 3.38 -4.06
CA ASN A 20 19.53 4.66 -3.34
C ASN A 20 18.62 5.68 -4.03
N ALA A 21 18.75 5.86 -5.34
CA ALA A 21 17.90 6.76 -6.11
C ALA A 21 16.42 6.34 -6.03
N MET A 22 16.14 5.05 -6.22
CA MET A 22 14.78 4.51 -6.18
C MET A 22 14.16 4.65 -4.79
N SER A 23 14.95 4.56 -3.71
CA SER A 23 14.48 4.78 -2.33
C SER A 23 13.97 6.21 -2.14
N VAL A 24 14.75 7.21 -2.59
CA VAL A 24 14.36 8.62 -2.54
C VAL A 24 13.15 8.89 -3.43
N ILE A 25 13.19 8.44 -4.70
CA ILE A 25 12.10 8.63 -5.65
C ILE A 25 10.80 8.03 -5.12
N SER A 26 10.84 6.82 -4.57
CA SER A 26 9.67 6.14 -4.05
C SER A 26 9.08 6.87 -2.84
N ALA A 27 9.90 7.22 -1.85
CA ALA A 27 9.44 7.96 -0.67
C ALA A 27 8.85 9.33 -1.03
N CYS A 28 9.55 10.12 -1.85
CA CYS A 28 9.12 11.44 -2.26
C CYS A 28 7.86 11.40 -3.12
N SER A 29 7.78 10.50 -4.11
CA SER A 29 6.60 10.41 -4.97
C SER A 29 5.33 10.05 -4.19
N LEU A 30 5.40 9.04 -3.31
CA LEU A 30 4.26 8.66 -2.47
C LEU A 30 3.88 9.74 -1.46
N ALA A 31 4.86 10.45 -0.88
CA ALA A 31 4.61 11.58 0.01
C ALA A 31 3.92 12.74 -0.71
N LEU A 32 4.37 13.08 -1.92
CA LEU A 32 3.76 14.11 -2.76
C LEU A 32 2.32 13.73 -3.16
N ILE A 33 2.07 12.47 -3.49
CA ILE A 33 0.71 11.97 -3.73
C ILE A 33 -0.13 12.06 -2.46
N GLY A 34 0.40 11.69 -1.29
CA GLY A 34 -0.29 11.83 -0.01
C GLY A 34 -0.68 13.27 0.30
N LEU A 35 0.23 14.23 0.07
CA LEU A 35 -0.08 15.65 0.20
C LEU A 35 -1.15 16.09 -0.81
N SER A 36 -1.05 15.65 -2.07
CA SER A 36 -2.05 15.90 -3.10
C SER A 36 -3.45 15.42 -2.67
N GLU A 37 -3.54 14.22 -2.12
CA GLU A 37 -4.77 13.65 -1.56
C GLU A 37 -5.34 14.52 -0.43
N ALA A 38 -4.50 14.93 0.53
CA ALA A 38 -4.92 15.77 1.66
C ALA A 38 -5.44 17.16 1.22
N LEU A 39 -4.88 17.68 0.11
CA LEU A 39 -5.25 18.95 -0.52
C LEU A 39 -6.46 18.85 -1.48
N GLY A 40 -7.08 17.68 -1.63
CA GLY A 40 -8.27 17.51 -2.48
C GLY A 40 -7.99 17.16 -3.95
N ARG A 41 -6.72 16.96 -4.32
CA ARG A 41 -6.28 16.54 -5.65
C ARG A 41 -6.09 15.03 -5.66
N HIS A 42 -7.20 14.32 -5.81
CA HIS A 42 -7.29 12.88 -5.61
C HIS A 42 -6.88 12.06 -6.83
N LEU A 43 -6.29 10.90 -6.59
CA LEU A 43 -6.32 9.79 -7.55
C LEU A 43 -7.77 9.34 -7.75
N ASN A 44 -8.17 9.26 -9.02
CA ASN A 44 -9.54 9.08 -9.46
C ASN A 44 -9.96 7.61 -9.48
N TYR A 45 -10.09 7.05 -8.30
CA TYR A 45 -10.67 5.73 -8.06
C TYR A 45 -11.50 5.71 -6.77
N SER A 46 -12.26 4.64 -6.56
CA SER A 46 -13.14 4.48 -5.39
C SER A 46 -14.13 5.66 -5.30
N LYS A 47 -14.30 6.28 -4.13
CA LYS A 47 -15.22 7.41 -3.91
C LYS A 47 -14.81 8.73 -4.56
N PHE A 48 -13.56 8.84 -5.03
CA PHE A 48 -13.01 10.04 -5.64
C PHE A 48 -12.89 9.93 -7.17
N TRP A 49 -13.50 8.91 -7.77
CA TRP A 49 -13.34 8.60 -9.20
C TRP A 49 -13.79 9.74 -10.13
N ASN A 50 -14.71 10.60 -9.71
CA ASN A 50 -15.23 11.73 -10.47
C ASN A 50 -14.90 13.10 -9.86
N VAL A 51 -14.03 13.15 -8.85
CA VAL A 51 -13.60 14.39 -8.20
C VAL A 51 -12.34 14.88 -8.92
N ASN A 52 -12.46 15.94 -9.72
CA ASN A 52 -11.45 16.44 -10.69
C ASN A 52 -11.35 15.62 -11.99
N PRO A 53 -12.39 15.60 -12.85
CA PRO A 53 -12.26 15.00 -14.18
C PRO A 53 -11.20 15.76 -15.01
N PRO A 54 -10.51 15.09 -15.94
CA PRO A 54 -9.51 15.74 -16.79
C PRO A 54 -10.15 16.87 -17.59
N THR A 55 -9.68 18.10 -17.41
CA THR A 55 -10.03 19.24 -18.25
C THR A 55 -9.08 19.26 -19.46
N GLY A 56 -9.60 19.01 -20.66
CA GLY A 56 -8.84 19.09 -21.92
C GLY A 56 -8.32 17.75 -22.46
N SER A 57 -8.78 17.40 -23.66
CA SER A 57 -8.39 16.19 -24.41
C SER A 57 -7.07 16.39 -25.16
N LYS A 58 -5.99 15.66 -24.80
CA LYS A 58 -4.90 15.35 -25.76
C LYS A 58 -4.25 13.96 -25.60
N GLY A 59 -4.75 13.08 -24.74
CA GLY A 59 -4.23 11.70 -24.64
C GLY A 59 -5.35 10.68 -24.50
N TRP A 60 -5.35 9.64 -25.33
CA TRP A 60 -6.37 8.58 -25.36
C TRP A 60 -6.61 7.94 -23.98
N TRP A 61 -5.57 7.84 -23.14
CA TRP A 61 -5.65 7.27 -21.80
C TRP A 61 -6.23 8.21 -20.72
N ARG A 62 -6.28 9.54 -20.92
CA ARG A 62 -6.70 10.47 -19.86
C ARG A 62 -8.20 10.45 -19.58
N GLY A 63 -9.04 10.13 -20.57
CA GLY A 63 -10.50 10.01 -20.41
C GLY A 63 -11.02 8.59 -20.26
N THR A 64 -10.16 7.58 -20.49
CA THR A 64 -10.57 6.17 -20.48
C THR A 64 -10.81 5.68 -19.06
N THR A 65 -11.94 5.02 -18.84
CA THR A 65 -12.34 4.52 -17.52
C THR A 65 -12.52 3.01 -17.51
N LEU A 66 -11.94 2.36 -16.51
CA LEU A 66 -12.09 0.94 -16.24
C LEU A 66 -13.19 0.71 -15.22
N SER A 67 -13.77 -0.50 -15.21
CA SER A 67 -14.54 -0.94 -14.04
C SER A 67 -13.61 -0.99 -12.83
N SER A 68 -14.11 -0.67 -11.62
CA SER A 68 -13.24 -0.72 -10.44
C SER A 68 -12.60 -2.09 -10.25
N ARG A 69 -13.30 -3.20 -10.54
CA ARG A 69 -12.72 -4.55 -10.44
C ARG A 69 -11.54 -4.73 -11.40
N ALA A 70 -11.70 -4.38 -12.68
CA ALA A 70 -10.61 -4.49 -13.67
C ALA A 70 -9.43 -3.57 -13.31
N GLY A 71 -9.72 -2.34 -12.88
CA GLY A 71 -8.70 -1.40 -12.42
C GLY A 71 -7.90 -1.96 -11.25
N MET A 72 -8.56 -2.46 -10.20
CA MET A 72 -7.87 -3.03 -9.03
C MET A 72 -7.10 -4.31 -9.37
N LEU A 73 -7.58 -5.16 -10.28
CA LEU A 73 -6.81 -6.31 -10.78
C LEU A 73 -5.53 -5.85 -11.49
N LEU A 74 -5.63 -4.83 -12.35
CA LEU A 74 -4.48 -4.25 -13.04
C LEU A 74 -3.43 -3.70 -12.05
N LEU A 75 -3.87 -3.08 -10.94
CA LEU A 75 -2.95 -2.56 -9.93
C LEU A 75 -2.09 -3.64 -9.29
N TYR A 76 -2.68 -4.79 -8.97
CA TYR A 76 -2.05 -5.79 -8.10
C TYR A 76 -1.44 -6.96 -8.88
N ALA A 77 -1.99 -7.32 -10.04
CA ALA A 77 -1.56 -8.52 -10.76
C ALA A 77 -0.09 -8.50 -11.20
N PRO A 78 0.47 -7.38 -11.73
CA PRO A 78 1.87 -7.35 -12.13
C PRO A 78 2.82 -7.48 -10.94
N ALA A 79 2.50 -6.87 -9.80
CA ALA A 79 3.27 -7.00 -8.57
C ALA A 79 3.21 -8.44 -8.01
N ALA A 80 2.02 -9.05 -8.01
CA ALA A 80 1.86 -10.47 -7.63
C ALA A 80 2.68 -11.39 -8.53
N ALA A 81 2.64 -11.16 -9.85
CA ALA A 81 3.40 -11.92 -10.82
C ALA A 81 4.92 -11.75 -10.61
N ALA A 82 5.40 -10.53 -10.36
CA ALA A 82 6.81 -10.27 -10.06
C ALA A 82 7.27 -10.99 -8.77
N ALA A 83 6.46 -10.95 -7.71
CA ALA A 83 6.76 -11.64 -6.45
C ALA A 83 6.73 -13.16 -6.57
N ALA A 84 5.82 -13.72 -7.37
CA ALA A 84 5.77 -15.16 -7.63
C ALA A 84 6.91 -15.62 -8.53
N ALA A 85 7.21 -14.85 -9.58
CA ALA A 85 8.26 -15.17 -10.55
C ALA A 85 9.65 -15.18 -9.91
N SER A 86 9.90 -14.37 -8.87
CA SER A 86 11.22 -14.32 -8.21
C SER A 86 11.68 -15.67 -7.67
N PHE A 87 10.76 -16.53 -7.22
CA PHE A 87 11.07 -17.90 -6.77
C PHE A 87 11.57 -18.82 -7.89
N PHE A 88 11.27 -18.48 -9.15
CA PHE A 88 11.67 -19.26 -10.32
C PHE A 88 12.87 -18.65 -11.05
N VAL A 89 13.31 -17.44 -10.67
CA VAL A 89 14.50 -16.82 -11.25
C VAL A 89 15.73 -17.33 -10.50
N PRO A 90 16.66 -18.04 -11.18
CA PRO A 90 17.84 -18.60 -10.52
C PRO A 90 18.65 -17.53 -9.80
N GLY A 91 18.91 -17.77 -8.51
CA GLY A 91 19.71 -16.90 -7.66
C GLY A 91 19.05 -15.60 -7.19
N ALA A 92 17.81 -15.31 -7.59
CA ALA A 92 17.08 -14.13 -7.12
C ALA A 92 16.70 -14.23 -5.63
N VAL A 93 16.37 -15.44 -5.16
CA VAL A 93 15.93 -15.71 -3.78
C VAL A 93 16.90 -16.69 -3.13
N ILE A 94 17.87 -16.17 -2.38
CA ILE A 94 18.86 -16.96 -1.65
C ILE A 94 18.84 -16.53 -0.17
N GLY A 95 18.79 -17.51 0.73
CA GLY A 95 18.77 -17.29 2.18
C GLY A 95 17.37 -17.05 2.76
N ALA A 96 17.26 -17.25 4.08
CA ALA A 96 15.97 -17.21 4.80
C ALA A 96 15.27 -15.85 4.67
N ARG A 97 15.99 -14.74 4.84
CA ARG A 97 15.41 -13.41 4.74
C ARG A 97 14.85 -13.10 3.35
N ALA A 98 15.55 -13.47 2.29
CA ALA A 98 15.05 -13.29 0.92
C ALA A 98 13.79 -14.12 0.65
N GLN A 99 13.77 -15.37 1.13
CA GLN A 99 12.60 -16.24 1.04
C GLN A 99 11.40 -15.63 1.79
N LEU A 100 11.60 -15.17 3.03
CA LEU A 100 10.56 -14.53 3.83
C LEU A 100 10.04 -13.24 3.21
N LEU A 101 10.93 -12.38 2.70
CA LEU A 101 10.55 -11.16 2.01
C LEU A 101 9.70 -11.45 0.77
N CYS A 102 10.18 -12.34 -0.11
CA CYS A 102 9.45 -12.69 -1.34
C CYS A 102 8.12 -13.37 -1.02
N ALA A 103 8.08 -14.21 0.02
CA ALA A 103 6.86 -14.86 0.48
C ALA A 103 5.87 -13.83 1.04
N ALA A 104 6.32 -12.87 1.86
CA ALA A 104 5.47 -11.81 2.38
C ALA A 104 4.89 -10.94 1.24
N LEU A 105 5.70 -10.57 0.25
CA LEU A 105 5.23 -9.83 -0.93
C LEU A 105 4.21 -10.63 -1.75
N ALA A 106 4.51 -11.90 -2.03
CA ALA A 106 3.61 -12.78 -2.75
C ALA A 106 2.28 -12.95 -2.00
N VAL A 107 2.33 -13.32 -0.72
CA VAL A 107 1.15 -13.48 0.15
C VAL A 107 0.33 -12.19 0.19
N HIS A 108 0.98 -11.03 0.34
CA HIS A 108 0.31 -9.73 0.31
C HIS A 108 -0.48 -9.52 -0.98
N PHE A 109 0.18 -9.59 -2.15
CA PHE A 109 -0.47 -9.29 -3.42
C PHE A 109 -1.45 -10.38 -3.88
N PHE A 110 -1.20 -11.66 -3.59
CA PHE A 110 -2.18 -12.73 -3.83
C PHE A 110 -3.43 -12.54 -2.98
N LYS A 111 -3.27 -12.18 -1.70
CA LYS A 111 -4.39 -11.81 -0.84
C LYS A 111 -5.15 -10.60 -1.42
N ARG A 112 -4.46 -9.58 -1.95
CA ARG A 112 -5.13 -8.45 -2.62
C ARG A 112 -5.94 -8.90 -3.84
N LEU A 113 -5.38 -9.76 -4.69
CA LEU A 113 -6.11 -10.33 -5.84
C LEU A 113 -7.32 -11.14 -5.39
N PHE A 114 -7.17 -12.00 -4.38
CA PHE A 114 -8.26 -12.76 -3.79
C PHE A 114 -9.39 -11.85 -3.31
N GLU A 115 -9.07 -10.76 -2.60
CA GLU A 115 -10.10 -9.81 -2.16
C GLU A 115 -10.82 -9.14 -3.33
N VAL A 116 -10.12 -8.76 -4.39
CA VAL A 116 -10.73 -8.13 -5.57
C VAL A 116 -11.70 -9.09 -6.28
N LEU A 117 -11.34 -10.37 -6.36
CA LEU A 117 -12.14 -11.39 -7.04
C LEU A 117 -13.35 -11.85 -6.20
N PHE A 118 -13.15 -12.06 -4.90
CA PHE A 118 -14.11 -12.81 -4.08
C PHE A 118 -14.76 -11.99 -2.95
N ILE A 119 -14.13 -10.93 -2.47
CA ILE A 119 -14.59 -10.21 -1.27
C ILE A 119 -15.22 -8.86 -1.63
N HIS A 120 -14.55 -8.04 -2.44
CA HIS A 120 -14.93 -6.65 -2.67
C HIS A 120 -16.20 -6.51 -3.53
N GLN A 121 -17.12 -5.65 -3.05
CA GLN A 121 -18.32 -5.24 -3.77
C GLN A 121 -18.12 -3.84 -4.39
N TYR A 122 -17.77 -3.82 -5.67
CA TYR A 122 -17.51 -2.60 -6.42
C TYR A 122 -18.78 -2.01 -7.06
N SER A 123 -18.91 -0.69 -7.02
CA SER A 123 -20.02 0.05 -7.67
C SER A 123 -19.54 1.24 -8.52
N GLY A 124 -18.23 1.50 -8.56
CA GLY A 124 -17.63 2.66 -9.20
C GLY A 124 -16.80 2.34 -10.44
N ARG A 125 -16.10 3.36 -10.93
CA ARG A 125 -15.12 3.28 -12.01
C ARG A 125 -13.75 3.73 -11.51
N MET A 126 -12.73 3.54 -12.33
CA MET A 126 -11.37 4.03 -12.11
C MET A 126 -10.86 4.65 -13.40
N LEU A 127 -10.23 5.83 -13.33
CA LEU A 127 -9.59 6.41 -14.50
C LEU A 127 -8.26 5.70 -14.78
N LEU A 128 -8.01 5.43 -16.05
CA LEU A 128 -6.76 4.79 -16.50
C LEU A 128 -5.53 5.64 -16.12
N GLY A 129 -5.67 6.98 -16.15
CA GLY A 129 -4.64 7.91 -15.69
C GLY A 129 -4.24 7.76 -14.21
N SER A 130 -5.11 7.20 -13.36
CA SER A 130 -4.74 6.80 -11.98
C SER A 130 -4.27 5.35 -11.92
N ALA A 131 -4.84 4.47 -12.73
CA ALA A 131 -4.49 3.05 -12.72
C ALA A 131 -3.02 2.80 -13.10
N ILE A 132 -2.54 3.46 -14.16
CA ILE A 132 -1.17 3.30 -14.68
C ILE A 132 -0.10 3.63 -13.61
N PRO A 133 -0.06 4.84 -13.01
CA PRO A 133 0.98 5.18 -12.04
C PRO A 133 0.93 4.30 -10.79
N ILE A 134 -0.26 3.90 -10.32
CA ILE A 134 -0.38 3.01 -9.17
C ILE A 134 0.14 1.60 -9.50
N THR A 135 -0.20 1.06 -10.67
CA THR A 135 0.30 -0.23 -11.16
C THR A 135 1.82 -0.22 -11.24
N PHE A 136 2.38 0.84 -11.84
CA PHE A 136 3.82 1.02 -11.93
C PHE A 136 4.46 1.09 -10.55
N SER A 137 3.89 1.87 -9.63
CA SER A 137 4.39 2.01 -8.26
C SER A 137 4.48 0.67 -7.52
N TYR A 138 3.42 -0.16 -7.54
CA TYR A 138 3.43 -1.47 -6.89
C TYR A 138 4.40 -2.47 -7.54
N THR A 139 4.49 -2.45 -8.87
CA THR A 139 5.39 -3.36 -9.60
C THR A 139 6.84 -3.01 -9.33
N VAL A 140 7.20 -1.73 -9.45
CA VAL A 140 8.55 -1.24 -9.23
C VAL A 140 8.96 -1.43 -7.78
N SER A 141 8.05 -1.23 -6.81
CA SER A 141 8.39 -1.44 -5.41
C SER A 141 8.67 -2.90 -5.08
N THR A 142 7.86 -3.81 -5.61
CA THR A 142 8.09 -5.25 -5.45
C THR A 142 9.44 -5.66 -6.03
N VAL A 143 9.72 -5.29 -7.28
CA VAL A 143 10.99 -5.62 -7.95
C VAL A 143 12.18 -4.98 -7.22
N SER A 144 12.06 -3.73 -6.78
CA SER A 144 13.15 -3.02 -6.12
C SER A 144 13.45 -3.57 -4.72
N MET A 145 12.44 -4.03 -3.97
CA MET A 145 12.64 -4.72 -2.69
C MET A 145 13.39 -6.05 -2.89
N ILE A 146 12.97 -6.85 -3.87
CA ILE A 146 13.61 -8.13 -4.20
C ILE A 146 15.06 -7.87 -4.66
N TYR A 147 15.26 -6.89 -5.53
CA TYR A 147 16.59 -6.53 -6.02
C TYR A 147 17.51 -5.98 -4.92
N ALA A 148 17.00 -5.13 -4.02
CA ALA A 148 17.75 -4.65 -2.87
C ALA A 148 18.19 -5.81 -1.98
N GLN A 149 17.30 -6.77 -1.72
CA GLN A 149 17.63 -7.96 -0.92
C GLN A 149 18.66 -8.87 -1.61
N TYR A 150 18.54 -9.05 -2.92
CA TYR A 150 19.52 -9.78 -3.75
C TYR A 150 20.93 -9.18 -3.66
N LEU A 151 21.04 -7.85 -3.67
CA LEU A 151 22.32 -7.16 -3.50
C LEU A 151 22.90 -7.28 -2.09
N SER A 152 22.05 -7.55 -1.09
CA SER A 152 22.46 -7.70 0.30
C SER A 152 22.82 -9.13 0.70
N ARG A 153 22.79 -10.12 -0.22
CA ARG A 153 22.91 -11.54 0.13
C ARG A 153 24.27 -11.97 0.72
N ASP A 154 25.35 -11.30 0.30
CA ASP A 154 26.72 -11.59 0.72
C ASP A 154 27.20 -10.61 1.81
N MET A 155 26.30 -9.75 2.28
CA MET A 155 26.59 -8.74 3.30
C MET A 155 26.41 -9.34 4.69
N ALA A 156 27.14 -8.80 5.67
CA ALA A 156 26.92 -9.15 7.06
C ALA A 156 25.49 -8.81 7.48
N GLU A 157 24.89 -9.72 8.24
CA GLU A 157 23.60 -9.53 8.89
C GLU A 157 23.57 -8.24 9.72
N PRO A 158 22.45 -7.50 9.75
CA PRO A 158 22.33 -6.31 10.60
C PRO A 158 22.57 -6.65 12.07
N ALA A 159 23.25 -5.76 12.80
CA ALA A 159 23.57 -5.98 14.22
C ALA A 159 22.31 -6.17 15.09
N VAL A 160 21.20 -5.53 14.70
CA VAL A 160 19.87 -5.74 15.28
C VAL A 160 19.01 -6.52 14.29
N ASN A 161 18.78 -7.79 14.55
CA ASN A 161 17.90 -8.61 13.71
C ASN A 161 16.43 -8.42 14.08
N LEU A 162 15.63 -7.91 13.15
CA LEU A 162 14.20 -7.65 13.33
C LEU A 162 13.30 -8.58 12.54
N GLU A 163 13.86 -9.61 11.91
CA GLU A 163 13.16 -10.53 11.03
C GLU A 163 11.89 -11.11 11.68
N TYR A 164 12.02 -11.69 12.88
CA TYR A 164 10.89 -12.30 13.59
C TYR A 164 9.83 -11.27 14.03
N ALA A 165 10.26 -10.12 14.52
CA ALA A 165 9.35 -9.03 14.87
C ALA A 165 8.61 -8.52 13.62
N GLY A 166 9.30 -8.46 12.48
CA GLY A 166 8.74 -8.11 11.18
C GLY A 166 7.70 -9.11 10.69
N ILE A 167 7.94 -10.41 10.88
CA ILE A 167 6.95 -11.47 10.57
C ILE A 167 5.67 -11.26 11.40
N VAL A 168 5.80 -11.09 12.71
CA VAL A 168 4.64 -10.87 13.59
C VAL A 168 3.88 -9.62 13.16
N LEU A 169 4.58 -8.51 12.89
CA LEU A 169 3.96 -7.26 12.47
C LEU A 169 3.28 -7.39 11.11
N PHE A 170 3.89 -8.11 10.16
CA PHE A 170 3.31 -8.41 8.86
C PHE A 170 2.03 -9.25 8.99
N LEU A 171 2.02 -10.28 9.85
CA LEU A 171 0.85 -11.11 10.10
C LEU A 171 -0.30 -10.31 10.73
N ILE A 172 -0.01 -9.43 11.70
CA ILE A 172 -1.00 -8.51 12.27
C ILE A 172 -1.56 -7.58 11.18
N GLY A 173 -0.66 -7.01 10.35
CA GLY A 173 -1.03 -6.12 9.26
C GLY A 173 -1.93 -6.80 8.22
N ILE A 174 -1.56 -7.98 7.72
CA ILE A 174 -2.34 -8.65 6.68
C ILE A 174 -3.68 -9.15 7.20
N ALA A 175 -3.73 -9.70 8.42
CA ALA A 175 -4.97 -10.19 9.03
C ALA A 175 -5.93 -9.04 9.34
N GLY A 176 -5.44 -7.97 9.97
CA GLY A 176 -6.23 -6.79 10.26
C GLY A 176 -6.73 -6.09 8.99
N ASN A 177 -5.89 -6.00 7.95
CA ASN A 177 -6.29 -5.42 6.66
C ASN A 177 -7.39 -6.26 5.99
N PHE A 178 -7.24 -7.59 5.95
CA PHE A 178 -8.26 -8.50 5.41
C PHE A 178 -9.59 -8.40 6.17
N TYR A 179 -9.54 -8.46 7.50
CA TYR A 179 -10.72 -8.38 8.35
C TYR A 179 -11.54 -7.12 8.08
N HIS A 180 -10.88 -5.96 7.99
CA HIS A 180 -11.58 -4.70 7.74
C HIS A 180 -12.09 -4.56 6.29
N HIS A 181 -11.45 -5.15 5.28
CA HIS A 181 -12.05 -5.23 3.94
C HIS A 181 -13.28 -6.13 3.90
N TYR A 182 -13.25 -7.24 4.63
CA TYR A 182 -14.41 -8.11 4.77
C TYR A 182 -15.59 -7.38 5.44
N LEU A 183 -15.34 -6.58 6.47
CA LEU A 183 -16.38 -5.72 7.05
C LEU A 183 -16.91 -4.69 6.03
N LEU A 184 -16.02 -4.05 5.25
CA LEU A 184 -16.43 -3.10 4.22
C LEU A 184 -17.28 -3.74 3.12
N SER A 185 -17.01 -4.99 2.73
CA SER A 185 -17.80 -5.67 1.70
C SER A 185 -19.23 -5.94 2.15
N LYS A 186 -19.44 -6.21 3.45
CA LYS A 186 -20.78 -6.42 4.04
C LYS A 186 -21.65 -5.17 4.04
N LEU A 187 -21.09 -3.97 3.89
CA LEU A 187 -21.88 -2.74 3.87
C LEU A 187 -22.79 -2.64 2.64
N ARG A 188 -22.43 -3.34 1.56
CA ARG A 188 -23.16 -3.33 0.30
C ARG A 188 -23.83 -4.68 0.06
N GLN A 189 -25.15 -4.65 -0.08
CA GLN A 189 -25.89 -5.79 -0.63
C GLN A 189 -25.87 -5.72 -2.18
N LYS A 190 -26.13 -6.84 -2.86
CA LYS A 190 -26.21 -6.87 -4.33
C LYS A 190 -27.26 -5.85 -4.81
N GLY A 191 -26.83 -4.85 -5.58
CA GLY A 191 -27.69 -3.79 -6.11
C GLY A 191 -27.62 -2.46 -5.35
N ASP A 192 -27.04 -2.43 -4.13
CA ASP A 192 -26.90 -1.21 -3.35
C ASP A 192 -25.72 -0.35 -3.86
N LYS A 193 -26.04 0.88 -4.29
CA LYS A 193 -25.06 1.87 -4.77
C LYS A 193 -24.72 2.93 -3.72
N GLY A 194 -25.45 2.95 -2.60
CA GLY A 194 -25.27 3.90 -1.51
C GLY A 194 -23.93 3.71 -0.79
N TYR A 195 -23.45 4.78 -0.17
CA TYR A 195 -22.38 4.68 0.81
C TYR A 195 -23.00 4.63 2.21
N LYS A 196 -22.40 3.83 3.09
CA LYS A 196 -22.80 3.71 4.50
C LYS A 196 -21.61 4.01 5.39
N ILE A 197 -21.89 4.37 6.63
CA ILE A 197 -20.88 4.51 7.68
C ILE A 197 -20.47 3.09 8.10
N PRO A 198 -19.18 2.72 8.00
CA PRO A 198 -18.71 1.41 8.42
C PRO A 198 -18.82 1.27 9.95
N ARG A 199 -19.12 0.05 10.42
CA ARG A 199 -19.24 -0.31 11.85
C ARG A 199 -18.54 -1.64 12.12
N GLY A 200 -18.17 -1.88 13.37
CA GLY A 200 -17.48 -3.09 13.83
C GLY A 200 -15.96 -3.07 13.68
N GLY A 201 -15.27 -3.84 14.52
CA GLY A 201 -13.80 -3.82 14.57
C GLY A 201 -13.28 -2.43 14.97
N LEU A 202 -12.19 -1.99 14.33
CA LEU A 202 -11.63 -0.65 14.57
C LEU A 202 -12.42 0.48 13.88
N PHE A 203 -13.49 0.18 13.12
CA PHE A 203 -14.32 1.23 12.52
C PHE A 203 -15.06 2.10 13.54
N GLU A 204 -15.21 1.63 14.78
CA GLU A 204 -15.76 2.45 15.88
C GLU A 204 -14.79 3.56 16.34
N LEU A 205 -13.50 3.43 16.04
CA LEU A 205 -12.46 4.38 16.45
C LEU A 205 -11.92 5.20 15.27
N VAL A 206 -11.73 4.56 14.11
CA VAL A 206 -11.11 5.17 12.94
C VAL A 206 -11.87 4.81 11.66
N LEU A 207 -11.91 5.73 10.69
CA LEU A 207 -12.56 5.53 9.39
C LEU A 207 -11.79 4.59 8.44
N CYS A 208 -10.47 4.55 8.56
CA CYS A 208 -9.61 3.81 7.65
C CYS A 208 -8.71 2.78 8.37
N PRO A 209 -9.26 1.86 9.19
CA PRO A 209 -8.45 0.86 9.89
C PRO A 209 -7.73 -0.08 8.92
N HIS A 210 -8.33 -0.39 7.77
CA HIS A 210 -7.67 -1.13 6.70
C HIS A 210 -6.40 -0.44 6.20
N TYR A 211 -6.36 0.90 6.12
CA TYR A 211 -5.14 1.64 5.80
C TYR A 211 -4.11 1.57 6.93
N LEU A 212 -4.55 1.63 8.19
CA LEU A 212 -3.66 1.48 9.34
C LEU A 212 -2.96 0.12 9.31
N PHE A 213 -3.72 -0.96 9.11
CA PHE A 213 -3.17 -2.31 9.03
C PHE A 213 -2.30 -2.55 7.78
N GLU A 214 -2.58 -1.84 6.69
CA GLU A 214 -1.68 -1.85 5.52
C GLU A 214 -0.30 -1.25 5.86
N ILE A 215 -0.29 -0.11 6.56
CA ILE A 215 0.94 0.54 7.02
C ILE A 215 1.72 -0.41 7.94
N ILE A 216 1.04 -1.01 8.93
CA ILE A 216 1.62 -2.01 9.84
C ILE A 216 2.25 -3.17 9.05
N GLY A 217 1.53 -3.68 8.04
CA GLY A 217 2.03 -4.74 7.16
C GLY A 217 3.32 -4.36 6.43
N PHE A 218 3.40 -3.17 5.84
CA PHE A 218 4.60 -2.72 5.13
C PHE A 218 5.77 -2.39 6.07
N TYR A 219 5.51 -1.94 7.30
CA TYR A 219 6.58 -1.88 8.32
C TYR A 219 7.07 -3.28 8.70
N GLY A 220 6.18 -4.28 8.77
CA GLY A 220 6.59 -5.68 8.94
C GLY A 220 7.49 -6.16 7.80
N VAL A 221 7.14 -5.86 6.55
CA VAL A 221 7.99 -6.14 5.37
C VAL A 221 9.34 -5.42 5.46
N ALA A 222 9.35 -4.15 5.87
CA ALA A 222 10.58 -3.39 6.03
C ALA A 222 11.48 -3.93 7.15
N MET A 223 10.90 -4.44 8.24
CA MET A 223 11.61 -5.12 9.32
C MET A 223 12.14 -6.50 8.92
N ILE A 224 11.43 -7.23 8.04
CA ILE A 224 11.96 -8.46 7.46
C ILE A 224 13.15 -8.15 6.56
N ALA A 225 13.02 -7.21 5.62
CA ALA A 225 14.05 -6.92 4.63
C ALA A 225 15.26 -6.18 5.21
N GLN A 226 15.04 -5.25 6.15
CA GLN A 226 16.05 -4.36 6.71
C GLN A 226 16.90 -3.64 5.64
N THR A 227 16.29 -3.30 4.50
CA THR A 227 16.93 -2.53 3.43
C THR A 227 16.41 -1.09 3.38
N ILE A 228 17.26 -0.14 2.97
CA ILE A 228 16.86 1.27 2.85
C ILE A 228 15.62 1.45 1.96
N TYR A 229 15.54 0.70 0.86
CA TYR A 229 14.41 0.75 -0.06
C TYR A 229 13.10 0.34 0.62
N SER A 230 13.12 -0.75 1.38
CA SER A 230 11.92 -1.25 2.07
C SER A 230 11.39 -0.25 3.10
N VAL A 231 12.28 0.40 3.86
CA VAL A 231 11.93 1.46 4.82
C VAL A 231 11.39 2.69 4.10
N SER A 232 12.05 3.13 3.02
CA SER A 232 11.57 4.26 2.21
C SER A 232 10.19 4.02 1.62
N PHE A 233 9.91 2.81 1.14
CA PHE A 233 8.59 2.47 0.60
C PHE A 233 7.52 2.42 1.70
N ALA A 234 7.81 1.84 2.87
CA ALA A 234 6.88 1.82 4.00
C ALA A 234 6.54 3.25 4.49
N LEU A 235 7.55 4.12 4.57
CA LEU A 235 7.37 5.53 4.93
C LEU A 235 6.55 6.29 3.87
N GLY A 236 6.87 6.11 2.59
CA GLY A 236 6.10 6.70 1.49
C GLY A 236 4.63 6.26 1.52
N THR A 237 4.39 4.95 1.72
CA THR A 237 3.05 4.37 1.85
C THR A 237 2.29 4.97 3.03
N THR A 238 2.98 5.20 4.15
CA THR A 238 2.42 5.89 5.32
C THR A 238 1.91 7.28 4.95
N PHE A 239 2.74 8.11 4.30
CA PHE A 239 2.31 9.45 3.88
C PHE A 239 1.14 9.42 2.90
N TYR A 240 1.16 8.51 1.93
CA TYR A 240 0.06 8.34 0.98
C TYR A 240 -1.26 8.01 1.70
N LEU A 241 -1.24 7.02 2.59
CA LEU A 241 -2.43 6.53 3.27
C LEU A 241 -2.94 7.49 4.35
N VAL A 242 -2.05 8.25 4.99
CA VAL A 242 -2.40 9.38 5.87
C VAL A 242 -3.13 10.47 5.09
N GLY A 243 -2.62 10.85 3.91
CA GLY A 243 -3.30 11.81 3.04
C GLY A 243 -4.67 11.31 2.57
N ARG A 244 -4.74 10.04 2.16
CA ARG A 244 -5.99 9.41 1.69
C ARG A 244 -7.01 9.21 2.80
N SER A 245 -6.60 8.96 4.04
CA SER A 245 -7.49 8.86 5.19
C SER A 245 -8.05 10.23 5.58
N ALA A 246 -7.23 11.29 5.54
CA ALA A 246 -7.69 12.67 5.74
C ALA A 246 -8.76 13.06 4.73
N ALA A 247 -8.50 12.80 3.44
CA ALA A 247 -9.45 13.00 2.35
C ALA A 247 -10.75 12.23 2.59
N THR A 248 -10.62 10.96 2.98
CA THR A 248 -11.78 10.09 3.25
C THR A 248 -12.63 10.61 4.39
N ARG A 249 -12.01 11.10 5.46
CA ARG A 249 -12.73 11.70 6.59
C ARG A 249 -13.46 12.98 6.20
N LYS A 250 -12.81 13.89 5.45
CA LYS A 250 -13.46 15.09 4.90
C LYS A 250 -14.69 14.73 4.07
N TRP A 251 -14.56 13.72 3.20
CA TRP A 251 -15.65 13.24 2.35
C TRP A 251 -16.81 12.63 3.15
N TYR A 252 -16.55 11.90 4.23
CA TYR A 252 -17.60 11.36 5.09
C TYR A 252 -18.34 12.48 5.83
N LEU A 253 -17.61 13.45 6.39
CA LEU A 253 -18.19 14.61 7.07
C LEU A 253 -19.05 15.47 6.14
N SER A 254 -18.67 15.60 4.86
CA SER A 254 -19.47 16.36 3.88
C SER A 254 -20.69 15.59 3.38
N LYS A 255 -20.73 14.26 3.55
CA LYS A 255 -21.78 13.40 2.99
C LYS A 255 -22.86 13.00 3.99
N PHE A 256 -22.51 12.86 5.27
CA PHE A 256 -23.43 12.43 6.31
C PHE A 256 -23.56 13.53 7.35
N GLU A 257 -24.74 14.13 7.45
CA GLU A 257 -25.02 15.21 8.41
C GLU A 257 -24.73 14.79 9.85
N ASN A 258 -25.11 13.55 10.21
CA ASN A 258 -24.96 12.99 11.55
C ASN A 258 -23.71 12.09 11.67
N PHE A 259 -22.61 12.42 10.98
CA PHE A 259 -21.37 11.64 11.10
C PHE A 259 -20.74 11.82 12.50
N PRO A 260 -20.37 10.73 13.22
CA PRO A 260 -19.78 10.84 14.55
C PRO A 260 -18.40 11.51 14.48
N ARG A 261 -18.24 12.68 15.12
CA ARG A 261 -17.04 13.52 15.00
C ARG A 261 -15.83 12.95 15.75
N GLU A 262 -16.08 12.12 16.75
CA GLU A 262 -15.11 11.39 17.56
C GLU A 262 -14.32 10.36 16.74
N VAL A 263 -14.92 9.83 15.66
CA VAL A 263 -14.24 8.88 14.76
C VAL A 263 -13.12 9.59 14.01
N LYS A 264 -11.91 9.08 14.23
CA LYS A 264 -10.66 9.58 13.67
C LYS A 264 -10.43 9.06 12.25
N ALA A 265 -9.47 9.61 11.52
CA ALA A 265 -9.20 9.22 10.15
C ALA A 265 -8.49 7.86 10.05
N LEU A 266 -7.46 7.63 10.87
CA LEU A 266 -6.51 6.53 10.72
C LEU A 266 -5.95 5.98 12.03
N VAL A 267 -5.49 6.84 12.94
CA VAL A 267 -4.84 6.45 14.20
C VAL A 267 -5.82 6.64 15.35
N PRO A 268 -6.18 5.56 16.08
CA PRO A 268 -7.15 5.65 17.17
C PRO A 268 -6.81 6.76 18.16
N TYR A 269 -7.81 7.55 18.54
CA TYR A 269 -7.73 8.67 19.48
C TYR A 269 -6.85 9.87 19.06
N ILE A 270 -5.99 9.72 18.04
CA ILE A 270 -5.02 10.76 17.62
C ILE A 270 -5.47 11.44 16.33
N PHE A 271 -5.53 10.70 15.22
CA PHE A 271 -5.65 11.26 13.87
C PHE A 271 -6.69 10.57 13.03
#